data_AF-A7B0T1-F1
#
_entry.id   AF-A7B0T1-F1
#
_cell.length_a   1.000
_cell.length_b   1.000
_cell.length_c   1.000
_cell.angle_alpha   90.00
_cell.angle_beta   90.00
_cell.angle_gamma   90.00
#
_symmetry.space_group_name_H-M   'P 1'
#
loop_
_entity.id
_entity.type
_entity.pdbx_description
1 polymer ?
#
loop_
_entity_poly.entity_id
_entity_poly.type
_entity_poly.pdbx_seq_one_letter_code
_entity_poly.pdbx_strand_id
1 'polypeptide(L)'
;MAYLIPTLYVIVSYTFFLLPGLFDHVMELKILSILLPFIMGVVNLITVLTVGRKWTRKTLLNCTLIIKYGLIPFYLIGGSITIGVTVAALFPLPLMALLGLVTIVFLIFGYGILLGASPYALAYIIKSCKEGKYSKIVAILSGICQFLFSFDVLSMMILTIKEKHLVKTTICVLGGMCLIILLILLDVFASFV
;
A
#
# COMPACT_ATOMS: atom_id res chain seq x y z
N MET A 1 1.76 21.80 3.75
CA MET A 1 3.03 21.27 3.17
C MET A 1 3.29 19.82 3.54
N ALA A 2 3.28 19.40 4.81
CA ALA A 2 3.68 18.03 5.22
C ALA A 2 2.88 16.88 4.58
N TYR A 3 1.60 17.09 4.24
CA TYR A 3 0.73 16.08 3.64
C TYR A 3 0.83 15.98 2.11
N LEU A 4 1.44 16.98 1.45
CA LEU A 4 1.44 17.08 -0.01
C LEU A 4 2.23 15.94 -0.65
N ILE A 5 3.39 15.61 -0.10
CA ILE A 5 4.25 14.51 -0.57
C ILE A 5 3.54 13.15 -0.46
N PRO A 6 2.97 12.77 0.70
CA PRO A 6 2.12 11.58 0.84
C PRO A 6 0.97 11.50 -0.16
N THR A 7 0.26 12.61 -0.39
CA THR A 7 -0.87 12.64 -1.33
C THR A 7 -0.39 12.48 -2.77
N LEU A 8 0.70 13.14 -3.17
CA LEU A 8 1.31 12.97 -4.49
C LEU A 8 1.74 11.53 -4.72
N TYR A 9 2.30 10.87 -3.70
CA TYR A 9 2.66 9.46 -3.79
C TYR A 9 1.46 8.58 -4.16
N VAL A 10 0.33 8.75 -3.47
CA VAL A 10 -0.90 8.01 -3.78
C VAL A 10 -1.35 8.25 -5.22
N ILE A 11 -1.39 9.51 -5.66
CA ILE A 11 -1.79 9.87 -7.03
C ILE A 11 -0.87 9.18 -8.05
N VAL A 12 0.45 9.31 -7.88
CA VAL A 12 1.47 8.70 -8.73
C VAL A 12 1.31 7.17 -8.79
N SER A 13 1.07 6.53 -7.64
CA SER A 13 0.82 5.09 -7.54
C SER A 13 -0.45 4.61 -8.24
N TYR A 14 -1.43 5.47 -8.51
CA TYR A 14 -2.58 5.12 -9.35
C TYR A 14 -2.34 5.42 -10.82
N THR A 15 -1.65 6.52 -11.12
CA THR A 15 -1.48 6.97 -12.51
C THR A 15 -0.43 6.20 -13.30
N PHE A 16 0.51 5.48 -12.65
CA PHE A 16 1.59 4.78 -13.37
C PHE A 16 1.10 3.68 -14.31
N PHE A 17 -0.10 3.13 -14.08
CA PHE A 17 -0.71 2.16 -15.00
C PHE A 17 -1.28 2.83 -16.26
N LEU A 18 -1.67 4.11 -16.18
CA LEU A 18 -2.33 4.86 -17.25
C LEU A 18 -1.34 5.68 -18.10
N LEU A 19 -0.31 6.24 -17.47
CA LEU A 19 0.67 7.13 -18.11
C LEU A 19 1.43 6.49 -19.30
N PRO A 20 1.89 5.23 -19.25
CA PRO A 20 2.60 4.61 -20.37
C PRO A 20 1.78 4.50 -21.66
N GLY A 21 0.45 4.35 -21.55
CA GLY A 21 -0.46 4.33 -22.70
C GLY A 21 -0.70 5.71 -23.32
N LEU A 22 -0.40 6.79 -22.59
CA LEU A 22 -0.51 8.16 -23.11
C LEU A 22 0.72 8.57 -23.94
N PHE A 23 1.89 8.00 -23.62
CA PHE A 23 3.16 8.35 -24.25
C PHE A 23 3.61 7.34 -25.30
N ASP A 24 2.67 6.86 -26.13
CA ASP A 24 2.91 5.70 -26.99
C ASP A 24 4.12 5.84 -27.93
N HIS A 25 4.44 7.08 -28.31
CA HIS A 25 5.51 7.45 -29.24
C HIS A 25 6.88 7.71 -28.62
N VAL A 26 7.01 7.82 -27.28
CA VAL A 26 8.28 8.19 -26.61
C VAL A 26 8.68 7.15 -25.57
N MET A 27 9.62 6.27 -25.93
CA MET A 27 10.06 5.16 -25.08
C MET A 27 10.66 5.60 -23.74
N GLU A 28 11.39 6.73 -23.71
CA GLU A 28 11.98 7.25 -22.47
C GLU A 28 10.90 7.66 -21.45
N LEU A 29 9.84 8.34 -21.92
CA LEU A 29 8.73 8.77 -21.07
C LEU A 29 7.91 7.58 -20.55
N LYS A 30 7.80 6.50 -21.33
CA LYS A 30 7.19 5.24 -20.87
C LYS A 30 7.96 4.63 -19.71
N ILE A 31 9.28 4.49 -19.84
CA ILE A 31 10.14 3.91 -18.80
C ILE A 31 10.10 4.78 -17.54
N LEU A 32 10.17 6.11 -17.70
CA LEU A 32 10.09 7.04 -16.58
C LEU A 32 8.74 6.95 -15.85
N SER A 33 7.63 6.83 -16.59
CA SER A 33 6.28 6.70 -16.02
C SER A 33 6.13 5.43 -15.19
N ILE A 34 6.72 4.32 -15.66
CA ILE A 34 6.73 3.05 -14.94
C ILE A 34 7.57 3.14 -13.67
N LEU A 35 8.69 3.85 -13.70
CA LEU A 35 9.59 4.00 -12.56
C LEU A 35 9.12 5.03 -11.53
N LEU A 36 8.16 5.89 -11.90
CA LEU A 36 7.69 7.03 -11.11
C LEU A 36 7.26 6.65 -9.67
N PRO A 37 6.52 5.56 -9.42
CA PRO A 37 6.16 5.16 -8.06
C PRO A 37 7.37 4.82 -7.20
N PHE A 38 8.40 4.19 -7.78
CA PHE A 38 9.63 3.86 -7.07
C PHE A 38 10.44 5.10 -6.73
N ILE A 39 10.57 6.04 -7.68
CA ILE A 39 11.22 7.33 -7.45
C ILE A 39 10.52 8.07 -6.32
N MET A 40 9.19 8.13 -6.36
CA MET A 40 8.41 8.81 -5.33
C MET A 40 8.49 8.09 -3.97
N GLY A 41 8.64 6.77 -3.96
CA GLY A 41 8.95 5.99 -2.75
C GLY A 41 10.30 6.37 -2.13
N VAL A 42 11.33 6.59 -2.95
CA VAL A 42 12.63 7.10 -2.50
C VAL A 42 12.49 8.53 -1.95
N VAL A 43 11.71 9.40 -2.61
CA VAL A 43 11.43 10.75 -2.11
C VAL A 43 10.73 10.71 -0.75
N ASN A 44 9.76 9.80 -0.55
CA ASN A 44 9.12 9.59 0.76
C ASN A 44 10.16 9.23 1.84
N LEU A 45 11.07 8.30 1.53
CA LEU A 45 12.12 7.90 2.45
C LEU A 45 13.04 9.08 2.82
N ILE A 46 13.54 9.82 1.83
CA ILE A 46 14.40 11.00 2.05
C ILE A 46 13.66 12.05 2.88
N THR A 47 12.40 12.34 2.55
CA THR A 47 11.58 13.33 3.25
C THR A 47 11.43 12.97 4.73
N VAL A 48 11.16 11.70 5.03
CA VAL A 48 11.02 11.21 6.40
C VAL A 48 12.34 11.31 7.17
N LEU A 49 13.46 10.94 6.53
CA LEU A 49 14.78 10.96 7.15
C LEU A 49 15.30 12.37 7.42
N THR A 50 14.97 13.34 6.56
CA THR A 50 15.44 14.73 6.64
C THR A 50 14.52 15.62 7.46
N VAL A 51 13.26 15.77 7.02
CA VAL A 51 12.29 16.71 7.59
C VAL A 51 11.34 16.00 8.57
N GLY A 52 10.97 14.74 8.27
CA GLY A 52 10.00 13.96 9.05
C GLY A 52 10.42 13.71 10.51
N ARG A 53 11.73 13.72 10.82
CA ARG A 53 12.23 13.64 12.20
C ARG A 53 11.71 14.77 13.10
N LYS A 54 11.49 15.96 12.53
CA LYS A 54 10.99 17.15 13.24
C LYS A 54 9.46 17.16 13.39
N TRP A 55 8.74 16.36 12.59
CA TRP A 55 7.28 16.33 12.61
C TRP A 55 6.71 15.64 13.84
N THR A 56 5.55 16.08 14.31
CA THR A 56 4.86 15.46 15.46
C THR A 56 4.42 14.02 15.14
N ARG A 57 4.20 13.21 16.18
CA ARG A 57 3.67 11.86 16.00
C ARG A 57 2.33 11.85 15.23
N LYS A 58 1.41 12.77 15.56
CA LYS A 58 0.09 12.88 14.89
C LYS A 58 0.22 13.22 13.40
N THR A 59 1.14 14.11 13.04
CA THR A 59 1.39 14.44 11.62
C THR A 59 1.92 13.24 10.84
N LEU A 60 2.84 12.46 11.43
CA LEU A 60 3.36 11.22 10.81
C LEU A 60 2.27 10.15 10.67
N LEU A 61 1.40 10.02 11.68
CA LEU A 61 0.24 9.12 11.63
C LEU A 61 -0.68 9.50 10.48
N ASN A 62 -1.04 10.79 10.35
CA ASN A 62 -1.90 11.26 9.27
C ASN A 62 -1.29 11.04 7.88
N CYS A 63 0.01 11.31 7.69
CA CYS A 63 0.68 11.00 6.42
C CYS A 63 0.63 9.50 6.11
N THR A 64 0.83 8.66 7.12
CA THR A 64 0.74 7.20 6.97
C THR A 64 -0.66 6.74 6.59
N LEU A 65 -1.69 7.32 7.23
CA LEU A 65 -3.09 7.01 6.96
C LEU A 65 -3.50 7.45 5.54
N ILE A 66 -3.06 8.63 5.09
CA ILE A 66 -3.30 9.08 3.71
C ILE A 66 -2.75 8.07 2.71
N ILE A 67 -1.51 7.60 2.90
CA ILE A 67 -0.89 6.64 1.98
C ILE A 67 -1.59 5.29 2.06
N LYS A 68 -1.75 4.71 3.26
CA LYS A 68 -2.31 3.36 3.42
C LYS A 68 -3.77 3.30 3.02
N TYR A 69 -4.59 4.21 3.51
CA TYR A 69 -6.01 4.23 3.13
C TYR A 69 -6.19 4.64 1.68
N GLY A 70 -5.35 5.54 1.17
CA GLY A 70 -5.31 5.89 -0.24
C GLY A 70 -5.00 4.70 -1.13
N LEU A 71 -4.09 3.80 -0.72
CA LEU A 71 -3.67 2.62 -1.50
C LEU A 71 -4.51 1.37 -1.26
N ILE A 72 -5.55 1.41 -0.41
CA ILE A 72 -6.45 0.27 -0.18
C ILE A 72 -7.03 -0.29 -1.49
N PRO A 73 -7.66 0.53 -2.38
CA PRO A 73 -8.18 0.03 -3.64
C PRO A 73 -7.10 -0.63 -4.52
N PHE A 74 -5.90 -0.03 -4.57
CA PHE A 74 -4.76 -0.59 -5.30
C PHE A 74 -4.39 -1.99 -4.78
N TYR A 75 -4.28 -2.16 -3.47
CA TYR A 75 -3.95 -3.46 -2.87
C TYR A 75 -5.06 -4.49 -3.01
N LEU A 76 -6.33 -4.08 -2.93
CA LEU A 76 -7.47 -4.97 -3.15
C LEU A 76 -7.50 -5.47 -4.60
N ILE A 77 -7.43 -4.57 -5.59
CA ILE A 77 -7.47 -4.95 -7.01
C ILE A 77 -6.25 -5.79 -7.38
N GLY A 78 -5.05 -5.35 -7.01
CA GLY A 78 -3.80 -6.09 -7.29
C GLY A 78 -3.77 -7.45 -6.60
N GLY A 79 -4.26 -7.53 -5.35
CA GLY A 79 -4.40 -8.78 -4.60
C GLY A 79 -5.39 -9.74 -5.25
N SER A 80 -6.57 -9.26 -5.65
CA SER A 80 -7.58 -10.06 -6.35
C SER A 80 -7.07 -10.60 -7.69
N ILE A 81 -6.36 -9.80 -8.48
CA ILE A 81 -5.72 -10.25 -9.73
C ILE A 81 -4.70 -11.35 -9.42
N THR A 82 -3.83 -11.15 -8.43
CA THR A 82 -2.79 -12.12 -8.06
C THR A 82 -3.39 -13.46 -7.62
N ILE A 83 -4.46 -13.42 -6.81
CA ILE A 83 -5.21 -14.62 -6.39
C ILE A 83 -5.85 -15.31 -7.58
N GLY A 84 -6.57 -14.56 -8.43
CA GLY A 84 -7.21 -15.11 -9.63
C GLY A 84 -6.22 -15.80 -10.56
N VAL A 85 -5.05 -15.20 -10.76
CA VAL A 85 -4.00 -15.79 -11.57
C VAL A 85 -3.36 -17.01 -10.90
N THR A 86 -3.18 -17.01 -9.58
CA THR A 86 -2.66 -18.16 -8.85
C THR A 86 -3.62 -19.34 -8.88
N VAL A 87 -4.94 -19.09 -8.81
CA VAL A 87 -5.96 -20.12 -9.01
C VAL A 87 -5.95 -20.63 -10.44
N ALA A 88 -5.83 -19.74 -11.44
CA ALA A 88 -5.73 -20.13 -12.85
C ALA A 88 -4.45 -20.95 -13.15
N ALA A 89 -3.37 -20.77 -12.38
CA ALA A 89 -2.15 -21.58 -12.48
C ALA A 89 -2.33 -23.05 -12.08
N LEU A 90 -3.49 -23.45 -11.53
CA LEU A 90 -3.84 -24.86 -11.28
C LEU A 90 -4.24 -25.63 -12.57
N PHE A 91 -4.41 -24.93 -13.71
CA PHE A 91 -4.76 -25.49 -15.02
C PHE A 91 -3.50 -25.68 -15.93
N PRO A 92 -3.54 -26.52 -17.00
CA PRO A 92 -2.33 -27.09 -17.63
C PRO A 92 -1.32 -26.12 -18.29
N LEU A 93 -0.10 -26.64 -18.47
CA LEU A 93 1.21 -25.96 -18.60
C LEU A 93 1.36 -24.67 -19.45
N PRO A 94 0.72 -24.50 -20.63
CA PRO A 94 0.96 -23.30 -21.45
C PRO A 94 0.44 -22.00 -20.82
N LEU A 95 -0.70 -22.08 -20.13
CA LEU A 95 -1.33 -20.93 -19.47
C LEU A 95 -0.56 -20.51 -18.22
N MET A 96 0.00 -21.46 -17.46
CA MET A 96 0.76 -21.21 -16.24
C MET A 96 2.01 -20.34 -16.50
N ALA A 97 2.72 -20.56 -17.61
CA ALA A 97 3.92 -19.79 -17.94
C ALA A 97 3.62 -18.33 -18.32
N LEU A 98 2.58 -18.09 -19.12
CA LEU A 98 2.17 -16.74 -19.52
C LEU A 98 1.61 -15.95 -18.34
N LEU A 99 0.74 -16.60 -17.55
CA LEU A 99 0.08 -16.01 -16.39
C LEU A 99 1.05 -15.79 -15.21
N GLY A 100 2.04 -16.66 -15.04
CA GLY A 100 3.09 -16.51 -14.03
C GLY A 100 3.97 -15.26 -14.23
N LEU A 101 4.18 -14.83 -15.47
CA LEU A 101 4.94 -13.60 -15.74
C LEU A 101 4.15 -12.37 -15.29
N VAL A 102 2.83 -12.37 -15.52
CA VAL A 102 1.93 -11.30 -15.08
C VAL A 102 1.94 -11.17 -13.55
N THR A 103 1.88 -12.27 -12.80
CA THR A 103 1.93 -12.22 -11.32
C THR A 103 3.26 -11.70 -10.81
N ILE A 104 4.39 -12.09 -11.40
CA ILE A 104 5.71 -11.57 -11.03
C ILE A 104 5.75 -10.05 -11.20
N VAL A 105 5.22 -9.53 -12.31
CA VAL A 105 5.16 -8.07 -12.56
C VAL A 105 4.32 -7.38 -11.49
N PHE A 106 3.08 -7.84 -11.23
CA PHE A 106 2.24 -7.26 -10.18
C PHE A 106 2.86 -7.35 -8.79
N LEU A 107 3.59 -8.43 -8.49
CA LEU A 107 4.29 -8.61 -7.23
C LEU A 107 5.42 -7.58 -7.06
N ILE A 108 6.23 -7.36 -8.11
CA ILE A 108 7.32 -6.36 -8.09
C ILE A 108 6.76 -4.96 -7.86
N PHE A 109 5.72 -4.56 -8.60
CA PHE A 109 5.11 -3.25 -8.43
C PHE A 109 4.40 -3.12 -7.08
N GLY A 110 3.66 -4.15 -6.66
CA GLY A 110 2.95 -4.19 -5.39
C GLY A 110 3.90 -4.02 -4.21
N TYR A 111 4.98 -4.81 -4.15
CA TYR A 111 5.98 -4.69 -3.10
C TYR A 111 6.80 -3.40 -3.22
N GLY A 112 7.10 -2.94 -4.43
CA GLY A 112 7.77 -1.65 -4.65
C GLY A 112 6.99 -0.48 -4.03
N ILE A 113 5.68 -0.44 -4.30
CA ILE A 113 4.78 0.58 -3.76
C ILE A 113 4.60 0.43 -2.24
N LEU A 114 4.54 -0.81 -1.73
CA LEU A 114 4.52 -1.07 -0.30
C LEU A 114 5.78 -0.53 0.41
N LEU A 115 6.96 -0.80 -0.17
CA LEU A 115 8.23 -0.31 0.34
C LEU A 115 8.28 1.22 0.36
N GLY A 116 7.83 1.89 -0.72
CA GLY A 116 7.75 3.35 -0.78
C GLY A 116 6.71 3.98 0.17
N ALA A 117 5.71 3.21 0.61
CA ALA A 117 4.71 3.63 1.59
C ALA A 117 5.19 3.48 3.06
N SER A 118 6.10 2.54 3.31
CA SER A 118 6.59 2.19 4.65
C SER A 118 7.30 3.31 5.45
N PRO A 119 8.02 4.29 4.87
CA PRO A 119 8.87 5.19 5.66
C PRO A 119 8.13 6.03 6.68
N TYR A 120 6.97 6.58 6.33
CA TYR A 120 6.15 7.39 7.27
C TYR A 120 5.65 6.54 8.43
N ALA A 121 5.26 5.30 8.13
CA ALA A 121 4.73 4.36 9.10
C ALA A 121 5.84 3.92 10.08
N LEU A 122 7.06 3.64 9.58
CA LEU A 122 8.22 3.32 10.42
C LEU A 122 8.59 4.50 11.31
N ALA A 123 8.65 5.71 10.77
CA ALA A 123 8.97 6.90 11.55
C ALA A 123 7.94 7.18 12.65
N TYR A 124 6.65 6.97 12.35
CA TYR A 124 5.60 7.02 13.36
C TYR A 124 5.82 6.00 14.48
N ILE A 125 6.09 4.72 14.14
CA ILE A 125 6.32 3.67 15.14
C ILE A 125 7.54 3.98 16.01
N ILE A 126 8.67 4.32 15.39
CA ILE A 126 9.92 4.61 16.11
C ILE A 126 9.70 5.79 17.07
N LYS A 127 9.04 6.86 16.60
CA LYS A 127 8.75 8.02 17.43
C LYS A 127 7.80 7.68 18.58
N SER A 128 6.78 6.87 18.33
CA SER A 128 5.84 6.41 19.35
C SER A 128 6.51 5.52 20.40
N CYS A 129 7.51 4.72 20.02
CA CYS A 129 8.33 3.95 20.94
C CYS A 129 9.23 4.85 21.80
N LYS A 130 9.83 5.89 21.21
CA LYS A 130 10.66 6.87 21.94
C LYS A 130 9.85 7.70 22.94
N GLU A 131 8.61 8.01 22.61
CA GLU A 131 7.67 8.74 23.50
C GLU A 131 7.01 7.81 24.56
N GLY A 132 7.44 6.54 24.68
CA GLY A 132 6.96 5.61 25.70
C GLY A 132 5.54 5.07 25.49
N LYS A 133 4.88 5.42 24.37
CA LYS A 133 3.51 4.96 24.09
C LYS A 133 3.41 3.50 23.68
N TYR A 134 4.45 2.98 23.01
CA TYR A 134 4.53 1.59 22.58
C TYR A 134 5.75 0.91 23.18
N SER A 135 5.58 -0.36 23.59
CA SER A 135 6.70 -1.20 24.00
C SER A 135 7.56 -1.56 22.79
N LYS A 136 8.85 -1.85 23.03
CA LYS A 136 9.79 -2.25 21.97
C LYS A 136 9.28 -3.44 21.15
N ILE A 137 8.63 -4.41 21.81
CA ILE A 137 8.06 -5.60 21.15
C ILE A 137 6.94 -5.20 20.18
N VAL A 138 6.02 -4.34 20.61
CA VAL A 138 4.92 -3.86 19.75
C VAL A 138 5.47 -3.06 18.58
N ALA A 139 6.52 -2.26 18.80
CA ALA A 139 7.17 -1.49 17.74
C ALA A 139 7.85 -2.39 16.71
N ILE A 140 8.58 -3.43 17.14
CA ILE A 140 9.24 -4.39 16.24
C ILE A 140 8.20 -5.16 15.43
N LEU A 141 7.19 -5.73 16.09
CA LEU A 141 6.14 -6.49 15.42
C LEU A 141 5.40 -5.62 14.40
N SER A 142 5.00 -4.41 14.80
CA SER A 142 4.31 -3.47 13.91
C SER A 142 5.21 -2.98 12.77
N GLY A 143 6.53 -2.87 12.99
CA GLY A 143 7.50 -2.56 11.95
C GLY A 143 7.65 -3.68 10.93
N ILE A 144 7.68 -4.95 11.37
CA ILE A 144 7.69 -6.11 10.47
C ILE A 144 6.39 -6.17 9.66
N CYS A 145 5.25 -5.95 10.32
CA CYS A 145 3.95 -5.92 9.63
C CYS A 145 3.86 -4.88 8.52
N GLN A 146 4.70 -3.83 8.52
CA GLN A 146 4.69 -2.82 7.46
C GLN A 146 5.21 -3.34 6.11
N PHE A 147 5.93 -4.46 6.11
CA PHE A 147 6.43 -5.11 4.90
C PHE A 147 5.55 -6.28 4.44
N LEU A 148 4.45 -6.54 5.15
CA LEU A 148 3.49 -7.60 4.84
C LEU A 148 2.23 -7.00 4.20
N PHE A 149 1.93 -7.39 2.97
CA PHE A 149 0.97 -6.74 2.08
C PHE A 149 -0.40 -6.41 2.70
N SER A 150 -1.06 -7.35 3.40
CA SER A 150 -2.36 -7.11 4.04
C SER A 150 -2.23 -6.66 5.51
N PHE A 151 -1.15 -7.05 6.17
CA PHE A 151 -0.94 -6.72 7.59
C PHE A 151 -0.44 -5.28 7.78
N ASP A 152 0.06 -4.63 6.75
CA ASP A 152 0.56 -3.26 6.81
C ASP A 152 -0.59 -2.27 7.10
N VAL A 153 -1.76 -2.44 6.48
CA VAL A 153 -2.95 -1.62 6.68
C VAL A 153 -3.59 -1.97 8.01
N LEU A 154 -3.77 -3.26 8.30
CA LEU A 154 -4.38 -3.73 9.54
C LEU A 154 -3.59 -3.30 10.79
N SER A 155 -2.26 -3.41 10.76
CA SER A 155 -1.40 -2.97 11.86
C SER A 155 -1.57 -1.47 12.13
N MET A 156 -1.63 -0.64 11.09
CA MET A 156 -1.87 0.78 11.25
C MET A 156 -3.29 1.11 11.71
N MET A 157 -4.31 0.36 11.27
CA MET A 157 -5.68 0.51 11.77
C MET A 157 -5.74 0.23 13.28
N ILE A 158 -5.12 -0.85 13.75
CA ILE A 158 -5.06 -1.19 15.19
C ILE A 158 -4.35 -0.10 15.99
N LEU A 159 -3.21 0.39 15.50
CA LEU A 159 -2.45 1.45 16.17
C LEU A 159 -3.24 2.77 16.24
N THR A 160 -4.00 3.09 15.19
CA THR A 160 -4.84 4.29 15.09
C THR A 160 -6.02 4.23 16.07
N ILE A 161 -6.67 3.07 16.18
CA ILE A 161 -7.73 2.83 17.17
C ILE A 161 -7.17 2.97 18.58
N LYS A 162 -5.99 2.39 18.85
CA LYS A 162 -5.31 2.49 20.15
C LYS A 162 -4.94 3.92 20.53
N GLU A 163 -4.61 4.78 19.57
CA GLU A 163 -4.37 6.20 19.81
C GLU A 163 -5.66 7.04 19.95
N LYS A 164 -6.84 6.44 19.78
CA LYS A 164 -8.15 7.13 19.71
C LYS A 164 -8.18 8.27 18.68
N HIS A 165 -7.35 8.16 17.64
CA HIS A 165 -7.23 9.17 16.60
C HIS A 165 -7.99 8.70 15.35
N LEU A 166 -8.91 9.50 14.80
CA LEU A 166 -9.68 9.15 13.57
C LEU A 166 -10.38 7.77 13.59
N VAL A 167 -10.76 7.28 14.76
CA VAL A 167 -11.38 5.95 14.97
C VAL A 167 -12.61 5.72 14.09
N LYS A 168 -13.47 6.74 13.94
CA LYS A 168 -14.68 6.66 13.10
C LYS A 168 -14.33 6.39 11.63
N THR A 169 -13.30 7.06 11.12
CA THR A 169 -12.80 6.86 9.75
C THR A 169 -12.19 5.47 9.61
N THR A 170 -11.39 5.02 10.58
CA THR A 170 -10.80 3.68 10.55
C THR A 170 -11.85 2.56 10.55
N ILE A 171 -12.89 2.69 11.37
CA ILE A 171 -14.00 1.72 11.41
C ILE A 171 -14.79 1.75 10.10
N CYS A 172 -15.06 2.93 9.54
CA CYS A 172 -15.74 3.07 8.26
C CYS A 172 -14.95 2.42 7.12
N VAL A 173 -13.63 2.66 7.06
CA VAL A 173 -12.74 2.07 6.05
C VAL A 173 -12.65 0.55 6.23
N LEU A 174 -12.54 0.05 7.46
CA LEU A 174 -12.53 -1.40 7.72
C LEU A 174 -13.86 -2.05 7.33
N GLY A 175 -14.99 -1.43 7.66
CA GLY A 175 -16.32 -1.88 7.26
C GLY A 175 -16.48 -1.91 5.73
N GLY A 176 -16.03 -0.85 5.04
CA GLY A 176 -16.03 -0.79 3.58
C GLY A 176 -15.16 -1.87 2.94
N MET A 177 -13.95 -2.10 3.47
CA MET A 177 -13.07 -3.20 3.03
C MET A 177 -13.75 -4.57 3.15
N CYS A 178 -14.32 -4.87 4.32
CA CYS A 178 -15.02 -6.13 4.55
C CYS A 178 -16.23 -6.30 3.62
N LEU A 179 -16.98 -5.22 3.37
CA LEU A 179 -18.14 -5.24 2.48
C LEU A 179 -17.73 -5.50 1.02
N ILE A 180 -16.67 -4.84 0.54
CA ILE A 180 -16.13 -5.09 -0.81
C ILE A 180 -15.66 -6.54 -0.95
N ILE A 181 -14.91 -7.06 0.03
CA ILE A 181 -14.44 -8.46 0.02
C ILE A 181 -15.63 -9.42 0.02
N LEU A 182 -16.67 -9.15 0.82
CA LEU A 182 -17.89 -9.96 0.85
C LEU A 182 -18.61 -9.93 -0.51
N LEU A 183 -18.72 -8.76 -1.15
CA LEU A 183 -19.32 -8.65 -2.48
C LEU A 183 -18.53 -9.44 -3.53
N ILE A 184 -17.20 -9.36 -3.52
CA ILE A 184 -16.35 -10.15 -4.42
C ILE A 184 -16.56 -11.65 -4.19
N LEU A 185 -16.59 -12.10 -2.92
CA LEU A 185 -16.82 -13.51 -2.60
C LEU A 185 -18.20 -13.99 -3.04
N LEU A 186 -19.24 -13.16 -2.88
CA LEU A 186 -20.60 -13.47 -3.32
C LEU A 186 -20.69 -13.57 -4.84
N ASP A 187 -20.07 -12.65 -5.57
CA ASP A 187 -20.05 -12.66 -7.05
C ASP A 187 -19.33 -13.90 -7.59
N VAL A 188 -18.19 -14.25 -6.99
CA VAL A 188 -17.45 -15.47 -7.30
C VAL A 188 -18.32 -16.70 -7.00
N PHE A 189 -18.96 -16.77 -5.84
CA PHE A 189 -19.83 -17.90 -5.48
C PHE A 189 -21.04 -18.02 -6.41
N ALA A 190 -21.69 -16.92 -6.77
CA ALA A 190 -22.80 -16.89 -7.71
C ALA A 190 -22.39 -17.35 -9.12
N SER A 191 -21.14 -17.14 -9.52
CA SER A 191 -20.60 -17.63 -10.80
C SER A 191 -20.40 -19.15 -10.84
N PHE A 192 -20.43 -19.84 -9.69
CA PHE A 192 -20.27 -21.29 -9.58
C PHE A 192 -21.59 -22.05 -9.34
N VAL A 193 -22.72 -21.34 -9.19
CA VAL A 193 -24.07 -21.91 -9.01
C VAL A 193 -24.86 -21.76 -10.30
#